data_AF-A0A1Z8Z6K9-F1
#
_entry.id   AF-A0A1Z8Z6K9-F1
#
_cell.length_a   1.000
_cell.length_b   1.000
_cell.length_c   1.000
_cell.angle_alpha   90.00
_cell.angle_beta   90.00
_cell.angle_gamma   90.00
#
_symmetry.space_group_name_H-M   'P 1'
#
loop_
_entity.id
_entity.type
_entity.pdbx_description
1 polymer ?
#
loop_
_entity_poly.entity_id
_entity_poly.type
_entity_poly.pdbx_seq_one_letter_code
_entity_poly.pdbx_strand_id
1 'polypeptide(L)'
;MFTFLIFSNGVVAKEVGVSTVEVFHDGKNIVNPAPETEQWRALKESLFPGKDVRTNAIDLIEISAPFRAADAAVVPITISSKIDQSRESYIRKLYLLIDRNPTPVAAIFTLSSEAGRADISTRVRLEEYTYVRAVAELNDGSLHMSYKYVRASGGCSAPAGKDQELALARLGRMKLRTEATPMLGKPSKAQVMISHPNFSGMQKDQLTQLYVPARFVRQIDVMQGDNLLLSAKLDFAVSENPNIRFFFVPKGENDNLKATAIDSTDKKFEKSLAVIASQPTAKNNF
;
A
#
# COMPACT_ATOMS: atom_id res chain seq x y z
N MET A 1 12.60 -31.84 15.45
CA MET A 1 12.74 -31.91 13.98
C MET A 1 12.37 -30.52 13.46
N PHE A 2 13.37 -29.66 13.21
CA PHE A 2 13.13 -28.28 12.80
C PHE A 2 13.03 -28.21 11.28
N THR A 3 11.85 -27.88 10.77
CA THR A 3 11.62 -27.64 9.34
C THR A 3 12.21 -26.28 8.97
N PHE A 4 13.28 -26.28 8.18
CA PHE A 4 13.81 -25.07 7.56
C PHE A 4 13.00 -24.77 6.29
N LEU A 5 12.40 -23.58 6.22
CA LEU A 5 11.85 -23.04 4.98
C LEU A 5 12.95 -22.26 4.25
N ILE A 6 13.33 -22.75 3.07
CA ILE A 6 14.32 -22.10 2.19
C ILE A 6 13.59 -21.04 1.36
N PHE A 7 13.93 -19.77 1.57
CA PHE A 7 13.45 -18.66 0.75
C PHE A 7 14.38 -18.43 -0.43
N SER A 8 13.84 -18.45 -1.66
CA SER A 8 14.49 -17.81 -2.80
C SER A 8 14.49 -16.30 -2.53
N ASN A 9 15.68 -15.71 -2.38
CA ASN A 9 16.00 -14.42 -1.76
C ASN A 9 16.09 -14.39 -0.22
N GLY A 10 16.80 -15.35 0.37
CA GLY A 10 17.88 -15.06 1.33
C GLY A 10 17.54 -14.45 2.71
N VAL A 11 16.30 -14.48 3.19
CA VAL A 11 15.97 -14.11 4.57
C VAL A 11 15.45 -15.33 5.32
N VAL A 12 16.29 -15.91 6.19
CA VAL A 12 15.87 -16.93 7.16
C VAL A 12 15.64 -16.22 8.50
N ALA A 13 14.37 -16.09 8.90
CA ALA A 13 14.03 -15.65 10.25
C ALA A 13 14.01 -16.87 11.17
N LYS A 14 14.89 -16.91 12.16
CA LYS A 14 14.85 -17.89 13.25
C LYS A 14 14.30 -17.17 14.48
N GLU A 15 13.14 -17.57 14.97
CA GLU A 15 12.62 -17.05 16.24
C GLU A 15 13.44 -17.65 17.39
N VAL A 16 14.24 -16.82 18.04
CA VAL A 16 14.95 -17.17 19.28
C VAL A 16 14.51 -16.17 20.35
N GLY A 17 13.78 -16.65 21.36
CA GLY A 17 13.55 -15.96 22.63
C GLY A 17 12.87 -14.59 22.56
N VAL A 18 11.56 -14.56 22.27
CA VAL A 18 10.47 -13.58 22.60
C VAL A 18 10.71 -12.05 22.54
N SER A 19 11.93 -11.50 22.55
CA SER A 19 12.18 -10.05 22.62
C SER A 19 12.71 -9.43 21.32
N THR A 20 13.21 -10.24 20.38
CA THR A 20 13.86 -9.74 19.15
C THR A 20 13.69 -10.68 17.96
N VAL A 21 13.83 -10.15 16.75
CA VAL A 21 13.87 -10.93 15.50
C VAL A 21 15.23 -10.76 14.84
N GLU A 22 15.96 -11.86 14.67
CA GLU A 22 17.22 -11.87 13.91
C GLU A 22 16.96 -11.86 12.40
N VAL A 23 17.65 -10.97 11.69
CA VAL A 23 17.58 -10.83 10.24
C VAL A 23 18.97 -10.71 9.67
N PHE A 24 19.27 -11.49 8.63
CA PHE A 24 20.52 -11.40 7.90
C PHE A 24 20.43 -10.34 6.79
N HIS A 25 21.39 -9.42 6.76
CA HIS A 25 21.51 -8.39 5.72
C HIS A 25 22.98 -8.05 5.48
N ASP A 26 23.42 -8.03 4.22
CA ASP A 26 24.81 -7.76 3.81
C ASP A 26 25.87 -8.54 4.62
N GLY A 27 25.61 -9.84 4.81
CA GLY A 27 26.52 -10.74 5.54
C GLY A 27 26.56 -10.54 7.05
N LYS A 28 25.70 -9.68 7.61
CA LYS A 28 25.63 -9.40 9.05
C LYS A 28 24.29 -9.85 9.63
N ASN A 29 24.34 -10.39 10.84
CA ASN A 29 23.14 -10.62 11.65
C ASN A 29 22.73 -9.29 12.29
N ILE A 30 21.48 -8.90 12.10
CA ILE A 30 20.91 -7.67 12.64
C ILE A 30 19.68 -8.04 13.46
N VAL A 31 19.64 -7.48 14.66
CA VAL A 31 18.57 -7.70 15.62
C VAL A 31 17.53 -6.59 15.46
N ASN A 32 16.31 -6.99 15.11
CA ASN A 32 15.13 -6.12 15.16
C ASN A 32 14.43 -6.26 16.53
N PRO A 33 13.67 -5.24 16.97
CA PRO A 33 12.77 -5.40 18.13
C PRO A 33 11.76 -6.54 17.89
N ALA A 34 11.03 -6.96 18.92
CA ALA A 34 9.91 -7.88 18.74
C ALA A 34 8.79 -7.22 17.90
N PRO A 35 8.12 -7.96 17.02
CA PRO A 35 6.99 -7.46 16.24
C PRO A 35 5.73 -7.28 17.08
N GLU A 36 5.69 -7.81 18.30
CA GLU A 36 4.58 -7.63 19.23
C GLU A 36 4.82 -6.41 20.11
N THR A 37 4.77 -5.23 19.50
CA THR A 37 5.02 -3.92 20.14
C THR A 37 3.80 -3.44 20.95
N GLU A 38 4.00 -2.54 21.91
CA GLU A 38 2.90 -1.89 22.62
C GLU A 38 1.99 -1.09 21.67
N GLN A 39 2.59 -0.39 20.71
CA GLN A 39 1.87 0.36 19.68
C GLN A 39 0.98 -0.57 18.85
N TRP A 40 1.48 -1.75 18.46
CA TRP A 40 0.70 -2.74 17.73
C TRP A 40 -0.44 -3.30 18.58
N ARG A 41 -0.22 -3.62 19.85
CA ARG A 41 -1.28 -4.12 20.74
C ARG A 41 -2.42 -3.12 20.87
N ALA A 42 -2.11 -1.85 21.10
CA ALA A 42 -3.10 -0.78 21.18
C ALA A 42 -3.85 -0.59 19.86
N LEU A 43 -3.12 -0.61 18.73
CA LEU A 43 -3.71 -0.46 17.40
C LEU A 43 -4.60 -1.65 17.02
N LYS A 44 -4.17 -2.88 17.34
CA LYS A 44 -4.95 -4.11 17.13
C LYS A 44 -6.26 -4.04 17.89
N GLU A 45 -6.23 -3.68 19.18
CA GLU A 45 -7.46 -3.60 19.99
C GLU A 45 -8.42 -2.52 19.46
N SER A 46 -7.89 -1.38 19.01
CA SER A 46 -8.69 -0.29 18.43
C SER A 46 -9.33 -0.67 17.09
N LEU A 47 -8.58 -1.30 16.18
CA LEU A 47 -9.06 -1.63 14.83
C LEU A 47 -9.83 -2.96 14.74
N PHE A 48 -9.46 -3.93 15.59
CA PHE A 48 -9.90 -5.31 15.52
C PHE A 48 -10.27 -5.85 16.93
N PRO A 49 -11.19 -5.18 17.66
CA PRO A 49 -11.48 -5.51 19.05
C PRO A 49 -11.94 -6.95 19.19
N GLY A 50 -11.32 -7.69 20.12
CA GLY A 50 -11.63 -9.08 20.40
C GLY A 50 -11.36 -10.08 19.25
N LYS A 51 -10.70 -9.66 18.17
CA LYS A 51 -10.36 -10.54 17.04
C LYS A 51 -8.92 -11.04 17.13
N ASP A 52 -8.73 -12.30 16.75
CA ASP A 52 -7.40 -12.85 16.48
C ASP A 52 -6.89 -12.38 15.11
N VAL A 53 -5.59 -12.11 15.06
CA VAL A 53 -4.86 -11.76 13.84
C VAL A 53 -3.75 -12.79 13.68
N ARG A 54 -3.84 -13.62 12.64
CA ARG A 54 -2.78 -14.58 12.31
C ARG A 54 -1.53 -13.80 11.91
N THR A 55 -0.51 -13.82 12.75
CA THR A 55 0.76 -13.12 12.50
C THR A 55 1.66 -13.93 11.56
N ASN A 56 2.57 -13.24 10.85
CA ASN A 56 3.51 -13.85 9.90
C ASN A 56 2.85 -14.74 8.83
N ALA A 57 1.68 -14.33 8.34
CA ALA A 57 0.88 -15.07 7.34
C ALA A 57 1.40 -14.90 5.91
N ILE A 58 2.70 -15.13 5.71
CA ILE A 58 3.43 -14.92 4.44
C ILE A 58 2.96 -15.84 3.30
N ASP A 59 2.26 -16.92 3.62
CA ASP A 59 1.58 -17.83 2.71
C ASP A 59 0.30 -17.22 2.11
N LEU A 60 -0.22 -16.13 2.68
CA LEU A 60 -1.44 -15.44 2.23
C LEU A 60 -1.15 -14.00 1.80
N ILE A 61 -0.40 -13.25 2.60
CA ILE A 61 -0.08 -11.84 2.37
C ILE A 61 1.38 -11.57 2.68
N GLU A 62 2.08 -10.89 1.78
CA GLU A 62 3.47 -10.50 1.98
C GLU A 62 3.62 -8.99 1.85
N ILE A 63 4.32 -8.37 2.79
CA ILE A 63 4.74 -6.97 2.67
C ILE A 63 6.23 -6.88 2.37
N SER A 64 6.55 -6.11 1.33
CA SER A 64 7.90 -5.76 0.92
C SER A 64 8.14 -4.27 1.13
N ALA A 65 9.28 -3.96 1.74
CA ALA A 65 9.77 -2.63 2.04
C ALA A 65 11.30 -2.67 2.08
N PRO A 66 12.01 -1.55 1.84
CA PRO A 66 13.46 -1.53 1.95
C PRO A 66 13.90 -1.79 3.40
N PHE A 67 15.06 -2.45 3.56
CA PHE A 67 15.66 -2.67 4.88
C PHE A 67 15.97 -1.35 5.61
N ARG A 68 16.47 -0.37 4.86
CA ARG A 68 16.68 1.01 5.27
C ARG A 68 16.19 1.93 4.14
N ALA A 69 15.37 2.92 4.47
CA ALA A 69 14.92 3.89 3.49
C ALA A 69 16.06 4.86 3.14
N ALA A 70 16.28 5.09 1.84
CA ALA A 70 17.17 6.15 1.37
C ALA A 70 16.56 7.54 1.60
N ASP A 71 15.23 7.63 1.47
CA ASP A 71 14.44 8.83 1.75
C ASP A 71 13.20 8.40 2.54
N ALA A 72 13.08 8.90 3.77
CA ALA A 72 11.98 8.58 4.67
C ALA A 72 10.64 9.21 4.23
N ALA A 73 10.66 10.22 3.36
CA ALA A 73 9.45 10.85 2.84
C ALA A 73 8.79 10.04 1.71
N VAL A 74 9.52 9.10 1.10
CA VAL A 74 9.13 8.41 -0.14
C VAL A 74 9.52 6.91 -0.08
N VAL A 75 9.09 6.22 0.97
CA VAL A 75 9.40 4.79 1.17
C VAL A 75 8.48 3.91 0.32
N PRO A 76 8.99 3.11 -0.63
CA PRO A 76 8.16 2.23 -1.44
C PRO A 76 7.70 1.03 -0.61
N ILE A 77 6.39 0.77 -0.64
CA ILE A 77 5.73 -0.39 -0.02
C ILE A 77 5.01 -1.18 -1.08
N THR A 78 5.18 -2.51 -1.07
CA THR A 78 4.37 -3.43 -1.87
C THR A 78 3.75 -4.49 -0.98
N ILE A 79 2.45 -4.64 -1.09
CA ILE A 79 1.65 -5.70 -0.47
C ILE A 79 1.29 -6.66 -1.59
N SER A 80 1.70 -7.92 -1.48
CA SER A 80 1.47 -8.96 -2.48
C SER A 80 0.54 -10.03 -1.93
N SER A 81 -0.59 -10.25 -2.59
CA SER A 81 -1.48 -11.38 -2.29
C SER A 81 -0.86 -12.68 -2.80
N LYS A 82 -0.95 -13.75 -2.02
CA LYS A 82 -0.58 -15.11 -2.43
C LYS A 82 -1.78 -15.98 -2.79
N ILE A 83 -2.97 -15.42 -2.64
CA ILE A 83 -4.23 -16.01 -3.09
C ILE A 83 -4.82 -15.18 -4.23
N ASP A 84 -5.50 -15.84 -5.15
CA ASP A 84 -6.33 -15.17 -6.16
C ASP A 84 -7.58 -14.58 -5.49
N GLN A 85 -8.20 -13.60 -6.15
CA GLN A 85 -9.50 -13.09 -5.75
C GLN A 85 -10.59 -13.90 -6.45
N SER A 86 -11.42 -14.61 -5.69
CA SER A 86 -12.62 -15.28 -6.19
C SER A 86 -13.85 -14.88 -5.38
N ARG A 87 -15.06 -15.29 -5.78
CA ARG A 87 -16.27 -14.97 -5.01
C ARG A 87 -16.33 -15.73 -3.69
N GLU A 88 -15.73 -16.91 -3.64
CA GLU A 88 -15.71 -17.83 -2.51
C GLU A 88 -14.71 -17.38 -1.45
N SER A 89 -13.51 -16.96 -1.87
CA SER A 89 -12.46 -16.47 -0.96
C SER A 89 -11.71 -15.32 -1.59
N TYR A 90 -11.72 -14.18 -0.91
CA TYR A 90 -10.99 -13.00 -1.35
C TYR A 90 -10.64 -12.08 -0.19
N ILE A 91 -9.63 -11.25 -0.42
CA ILE A 91 -9.21 -10.21 0.51
C ILE A 91 -10.14 -9.02 0.29
N ARG A 92 -11.10 -8.82 1.19
CA ARG A 92 -12.04 -7.69 1.09
C ARG A 92 -11.40 -6.36 1.49
N LYS A 93 -10.45 -6.39 2.44
CA LYS A 93 -9.74 -5.20 2.89
C LYS A 93 -8.26 -5.45 3.16
N LEU A 94 -7.43 -4.47 2.85
CA LEU A 94 -6.04 -4.38 3.28
C LEU A 94 -5.85 -3.13 4.13
N TYR A 95 -5.28 -3.29 5.31
CA TYR A 95 -4.87 -2.20 6.19
C TYR A 95 -3.35 -2.07 6.11
N LEU A 96 -2.86 -0.90 5.69
CA LEU A 96 -1.44 -0.55 5.73
C LEU A 96 -1.19 0.29 6.98
N LEU A 97 -0.46 -0.30 7.93
CA LEU A 97 -0.24 0.26 9.24
C LEU A 97 1.24 0.57 9.47
N ILE A 98 1.53 1.66 10.18
CA ILE A 98 2.87 2.13 10.48
C ILE A 98 2.90 2.50 11.97
N ASP A 99 3.36 1.57 12.81
CA ASP A 99 3.20 1.63 14.27
C ASP A 99 3.59 2.97 14.90
N ARG A 100 4.68 3.56 14.40
CA ARG A 100 5.31 4.74 14.98
C ARG A 100 5.19 6.00 14.13
N ASN A 101 4.21 6.03 13.22
CA ASN A 101 3.80 7.29 12.61
C ASN A 101 2.77 8.01 13.50
N PRO A 102 2.68 9.35 13.41
CA PRO A 102 1.64 10.12 14.12
C PRO A 102 0.22 9.63 13.85
N THR A 103 -0.03 9.16 12.62
CA THR A 103 -1.21 8.42 12.22
C THR A 103 -0.80 6.98 11.85
N PRO A 104 -1.12 5.99 12.70
CA PRO A 104 -0.70 4.61 12.45
C PRO A 104 -1.41 3.96 11.27
N VAL A 105 -2.60 4.43 10.88
CA VAL A 105 -3.35 3.91 9.74
C VAL A 105 -3.01 4.75 8.50
N ALA A 106 -2.06 4.27 7.70
CA ALA A 106 -1.63 5.01 6.50
C ALA A 106 -2.63 4.89 5.35
N ALA A 107 -3.20 3.69 5.18
CA ALA A 107 -4.23 3.45 4.18
C ALA A 107 -5.12 2.23 4.54
N ILE A 108 -6.37 2.29 4.13
CA ILE A 108 -7.29 1.15 4.09
C ILE A 108 -7.79 0.99 2.67
N PHE A 109 -7.46 -0.13 2.05
CA PHE A 109 -7.92 -0.49 0.70
C PHE A 109 -9.10 -1.46 0.84
N THR A 110 -10.23 -1.12 0.25
CA THR A 110 -11.36 -2.04 0.04
C THR A 110 -11.29 -2.54 -1.38
N LEU A 111 -11.29 -3.86 -1.54
CA LEU A 111 -11.01 -4.54 -2.81
C LEU A 111 -12.22 -5.38 -3.23
N SER A 112 -12.45 -5.42 -4.54
CA SER A 112 -13.44 -6.30 -5.14
C SER A 112 -12.84 -7.68 -5.44
N SER A 113 -13.65 -8.73 -5.28
CA SER A 113 -13.31 -10.08 -5.76
C SER A 113 -13.02 -10.11 -7.27
N GLU A 114 -13.55 -9.12 -8.01
CA GLU A 114 -13.40 -8.99 -9.47
C GLU A 114 -12.04 -8.40 -9.89
N ALA A 115 -11.21 -7.94 -8.94
CA ALA A 115 -9.88 -7.42 -9.25
C ALA A 115 -8.89 -8.50 -9.71
N GLY A 116 -9.22 -9.78 -9.49
CA GLY A 116 -8.39 -10.93 -9.81
C GLY A 116 -7.22 -11.12 -8.84
N ARG A 117 -6.54 -10.03 -8.44
CA ARG A 117 -5.55 -10.04 -7.36
C ARG A 117 -5.68 -8.83 -6.44
N ALA A 118 -5.24 -9.01 -5.20
CA ALA A 118 -5.25 -7.98 -4.15
C ALA A 118 -3.89 -7.31 -3.93
N ASP A 119 -2.96 -7.37 -4.88
CA ASP A 119 -1.68 -6.68 -4.73
C ASP A 119 -1.87 -5.15 -4.75
N ILE A 120 -1.18 -4.45 -3.86
CA ILE A 120 -1.15 -2.99 -3.78
C ILE A 120 0.30 -2.52 -3.63
N SER A 121 0.72 -1.57 -4.47
CA SER A 121 1.98 -0.85 -4.24
C SER A 121 1.71 0.64 -4.08
N THR A 122 2.34 1.26 -3.09
CA THR A 122 2.30 2.70 -2.88
C THR A 122 3.59 3.21 -2.24
N ARG A 123 3.63 4.50 -1.89
CA ARG A 123 4.76 5.13 -1.20
C ARG A 123 4.26 5.83 0.04
N VAL A 124 4.95 5.64 1.14
CA VAL A 124 4.60 6.21 2.44
C VAL A 124 5.75 7.01 3.03
N ARG A 125 5.40 7.87 3.98
CA ARG A 125 6.31 8.57 4.87
C ARG A 125 6.50 7.76 6.13
N LEU A 126 7.74 7.67 6.61
CA LEU A 126 8.07 7.07 7.89
C LEU A 126 8.73 8.12 8.78
N GLU A 127 8.18 8.37 9.96
CA GLU A 127 8.76 9.37 10.87
C GLU A 127 9.92 8.81 11.69
N GLU A 128 9.89 7.54 12.03
CA GLU A 128 10.95 6.87 12.79
C GLU A 128 11.05 5.37 12.46
N TYR A 129 12.06 4.71 13.03
CA TYR A 129 12.27 3.27 12.82
C TYR A 129 11.06 2.51 13.36
N THR A 130 10.41 1.74 12.50
CA THR A 130 9.08 1.22 12.78
C THR A 130 8.80 -0.08 12.07
N TYR A 131 7.86 -0.84 12.61
CA TYR A 131 7.16 -1.83 11.82
C TYR A 131 6.20 -1.16 10.86
N VAL A 132 6.23 -1.64 9.62
CA VAL A 132 5.18 -1.43 8.63
C VAL A 132 4.47 -2.77 8.49
N ARG A 133 3.14 -2.76 8.63
CA ARG A 133 2.30 -3.96 8.67
C ARG A 133 1.25 -3.91 7.58
N ALA A 134 1.00 -5.04 6.97
CA ALA A 134 -0.16 -5.27 6.12
C ALA A 134 -1.07 -6.28 6.82
N VAL A 135 -2.28 -5.85 7.18
CA VAL A 135 -3.32 -6.76 7.68
C VAL A 135 -4.33 -6.97 6.56
N ALA A 136 -4.51 -8.21 6.13
CA ALA A 136 -5.53 -8.64 5.20
C ALA A 136 -6.74 -9.15 5.97
N GLU A 137 -7.92 -8.62 5.62
CA GLU A 137 -9.20 -9.12 6.09
C GLU A 137 -9.89 -9.82 4.93
N LEU A 138 -10.19 -11.11 5.12
CA LEU A 138 -10.90 -11.92 4.14
C LEU A 138 -12.42 -11.67 4.19
N ASN A 139 -13.12 -12.15 3.18
CA ASN A 139 -14.58 -12.09 3.09
C ASN A 139 -15.32 -12.85 4.21
N ASP A 140 -14.67 -13.84 4.83
CA ASP A 140 -15.14 -14.52 6.04
C ASP A 140 -14.88 -13.75 7.35
N GLY A 141 -14.16 -12.62 7.27
CA GLY A 141 -13.83 -11.77 8.42
C GLY A 141 -12.56 -12.16 9.18
N SER A 142 -11.85 -13.22 8.75
CA SER A 142 -10.56 -13.61 9.30
C SER A 142 -9.46 -12.59 8.97
N LEU A 143 -8.50 -12.43 9.88
CA LEU A 143 -7.43 -11.42 9.80
C LEU A 143 -6.06 -12.08 9.73
N HIS A 144 -5.25 -11.66 8.77
CA HIS A 144 -3.93 -12.23 8.48
C HIS A 144 -2.92 -11.10 8.29
N MET A 145 -1.79 -11.15 8.97
CA MET A 145 -0.82 -10.07 8.97
C MET A 145 0.56 -10.52 8.51
N SER A 146 1.19 -9.67 7.71
CA SER A 146 2.64 -9.68 7.47
C SER A 146 3.24 -8.32 7.83
N TYR A 147 4.53 -8.29 8.16
CA TYR A 147 5.20 -7.08 8.62
C TYR A 147 6.67 -7.02 8.18
N LYS A 148 7.20 -5.80 8.08
CA LYS A 148 8.62 -5.52 7.91
C LYS A 148 9.05 -4.40 8.84
N TYR A 149 10.21 -4.56 9.47
CA TYR A 149 10.84 -3.49 10.22
C TYR A 149 11.68 -2.63 9.28
N VAL A 150 11.39 -1.33 9.23
CA VAL A 150 12.02 -0.38 8.30
C VAL A 150 12.79 0.67 9.09
N ARG A 151 14.05 0.88 8.71
CA ARG A 151 14.90 1.93 9.27
C ARG A 151 14.78 3.19 8.42
N ALA A 152 14.03 4.18 8.89
CA ALA A 152 13.80 5.48 8.26
C ALA A 152 13.50 6.56 9.32
N SER A 153 13.78 7.83 9.05
CA SER A 153 13.54 8.90 10.04
C SER A 153 13.20 10.22 9.37
N GLY A 154 12.27 10.98 9.96
CA GLY A 154 11.94 12.36 9.61
C GLY A 154 11.10 12.55 8.34
N GLY A 155 10.45 11.50 7.83
CA GLY A 155 9.70 11.54 6.58
C GLY A 155 8.44 12.41 6.60
N CYS A 156 7.77 12.55 7.75
CA CYS A 156 6.57 13.37 7.89
C CYS A 156 6.92 14.86 8.05
N SER A 157 8.06 15.15 8.66
CA SER A 157 8.59 16.50 8.88
C SER A 157 9.48 17.01 7.72
N ALA A 158 9.83 16.14 6.77
CA ALA A 158 10.65 16.47 5.61
C ALA A 158 10.10 17.69 4.85
N PRO A 159 10.94 18.67 4.46
CA PRO A 159 10.47 19.86 3.77
C PRO A 159 9.65 19.51 2.53
N ALA A 160 8.61 20.31 2.25
CA ALA A 160 7.97 20.27 0.94
C ALA A 160 9.03 20.51 -0.15
N GLY A 161 8.86 19.87 -1.31
CA GLY A 161 9.78 20.05 -2.45
C GLY A 161 9.99 21.53 -2.79
N LYS A 162 11.12 21.84 -3.46
CA LYS A 162 11.64 23.20 -3.71
C LYS A 162 10.72 24.18 -4.46
N ASP A 163 9.50 23.77 -4.81
CA ASP A 163 8.55 24.61 -5.54
C ASP A 163 7.08 24.26 -5.20
N GLN A 164 6.63 24.75 -4.04
CA GLN A 164 5.24 24.59 -3.59
C GLN A 164 4.24 25.24 -4.55
N GLU A 165 4.61 26.36 -5.18
CA GLU A 165 3.78 27.07 -6.14
C GLU A 165 3.55 26.21 -7.39
N LEU A 166 4.62 25.63 -7.96
CA LEU A 166 4.47 24.68 -9.06
C LEU A 166 3.67 23.45 -8.65
N ALA A 167 3.87 22.91 -7.44
CA ALA A 167 3.09 21.76 -6.94
C ALA A 167 1.59 22.08 -6.86
N LEU A 168 1.22 23.29 -6.45
CA LEU A 168 -0.16 23.77 -6.43
C LEU A 168 -0.70 24.05 -7.83
N ALA A 169 0.11 24.56 -8.77
CA ALA A 169 -0.29 24.79 -10.15
C ALA A 169 -0.65 23.50 -10.91
N ARG A 170 -0.08 22.36 -10.47
CA ARG A 170 -0.39 21.02 -11.01
C ARG A 170 -1.35 20.21 -10.13
N LEU A 171 -1.92 20.82 -9.10
CA LEU A 171 -2.81 20.15 -8.16
C LEU A 171 -3.95 19.43 -8.88
N GLY A 172 -4.14 18.15 -8.58
CA GLY A 172 -5.24 17.36 -9.11
C GLY A 172 -5.02 16.79 -10.50
N ARG A 173 -3.89 17.05 -11.16
CA ARG A 173 -3.58 16.39 -12.44
C ARG A 173 -3.44 14.89 -12.18
N MET A 174 -4.31 14.11 -12.82
CA MET A 174 -4.36 12.66 -12.66
C MET A 174 -3.88 11.93 -13.91
N LYS A 175 -3.16 10.83 -13.69
CA LYS A 175 -2.80 9.86 -14.74
C LYS A 175 -3.24 8.47 -14.30
N LEU A 176 -4.06 7.84 -15.13
CA LEU A 176 -4.47 6.45 -15.01
C LEU A 176 -3.84 5.69 -16.18
N ARG A 177 -3.20 4.55 -15.92
CA ARG A 177 -2.57 3.70 -16.94
C ARG A 177 -2.69 2.23 -16.58
N THR A 178 -2.59 1.38 -17.59
CA THR A 178 -2.51 -0.08 -17.44
C THR A 178 -1.17 -0.59 -17.98
N GLU A 179 -0.89 -1.88 -17.81
CA GLU A 179 0.09 -2.59 -18.65
C GLU A 179 -0.25 -2.40 -20.14
N ALA A 180 0.77 -2.45 -21.01
CA ALA A 180 0.66 -2.05 -22.42
C ALA A 180 -0.32 -2.92 -23.22
N THR A 181 -0.49 -4.17 -22.83
CA THR A 181 -1.37 -5.13 -23.52
C THR A 181 -2.09 -5.97 -22.47
N PRO A 182 -3.15 -5.42 -21.84
CA PRO A 182 -3.95 -6.19 -20.90
C PRO A 182 -4.66 -7.31 -21.65
N MET A 183 -4.70 -8.51 -21.07
CA MET A 183 -5.34 -9.67 -21.67
C MET A 183 -6.73 -9.88 -21.06
N LEU A 184 -7.71 -10.16 -21.91
CA LEU A 184 -9.07 -10.50 -21.47
C LEU A 184 -9.05 -11.67 -20.48
N GLY A 185 -9.82 -11.53 -19.39
CA GLY A 185 -9.97 -12.57 -18.37
C GLY A 185 -8.72 -12.83 -17.52
N LYS A 186 -7.62 -12.09 -17.71
CA LYS A 186 -6.40 -12.23 -16.91
C LYS A 186 -6.14 -10.98 -16.06
N PRO A 187 -5.68 -11.14 -14.81
CA PRO A 187 -5.27 -9.99 -13.99
C PRO A 187 -4.18 -9.18 -14.68
N SER A 188 -4.43 -7.88 -14.84
CA SER A 188 -3.54 -6.90 -15.47
C SER A 188 -3.24 -5.78 -14.48
N LYS A 189 -2.02 -5.24 -14.48
CA LYS A 189 -1.71 -4.10 -13.59
C LYS A 189 -2.32 -2.81 -14.10
N ALA A 190 -2.84 -2.04 -13.18
CA ALA A 190 -3.22 -0.65 -13.36
C ALA A 190 -2.51 0.23 -12.34
N GLN A 191 -2.47 1.52 -12.64
CA GLN A 191 -1.84 2.52 -11.79
C GLN A 191 -2.56 3.85 -11.89
N VAL A 192 -2.94 4.39 -10.73
CA VAL A 192 -3.41 5.76 -10.58
C VAL A 192 -2.30 6.61 -9.96
N MET A 193 -2.04 7.78 -10.56
CA MET A 193 -1.09 8.78 -10.08
C MET A 193 -1.82 10.11 -9.97
N ILE A 194 -1.64 10.79 -8.86
CA ILE A 194 -2.24 12.09 -8.60
C ILE A 194 -1.13 13.07 -8.28
N SER A 195 -1.09 14.15 -9.02
CA SER A 195 -0.25 15.29 -8.72
C SER A 195 -0.85 16.05 -7.53
N HIS A 196 -0.27 15.87 -6.34
CA HIS A 196 -0.79 16.43 -5.10
C HIS A 196 0.35 16.59 -4.06
N PRO A 197 0.45 17.75 -3.39
CA PRO A 197 1.53 18.03 -2.44
C PRO A 197 1.51 17.13 -1.20
N ASN A 198 0.32 16.63 -0.82
CA ASN A 198 0.14 15.75 0.33
C ASN A 198 0.85 16.30 1.59
N PHE A 199 0.64 17.56 1.93
CA PHE A 199 1.22 18.16 3.13
C PHE A 199 0.71 17.44 4.38
N SER A 200 1.61 17.10 5.30
CA SER A 200 1.27 16.39 6.54
C SER A 200 0.77 17.30 7.64
N GLY A 201 1.00 18.61 7.54
CA GLY A 201 0.79 19.52 8.65
C GLY A 201 2.03 19.69 9.53
N MET A 202 3.04 18.83 9.36
CA MET A 202 4.25 18.82 10.20
C MET A 202 5.45 19.51 9.55
N GLN A 203 5.39 19.77 8.25
CA GLN A 203 6.45 20.51 7.56
C GLN A 203 6.46 21.97 8.00
N LYS A 204 7.65 22.52 8.22
CA LYS A 204 7.84 23.97 8.29
C LYS A 204 8.14 24.53 6.91
N ASP A 205 7.47 25.63 6.59
CA ASP A 205 7.81 26.47 5.46
C ASP A 205 9.17 27.13 5.72
N GLN A 206 10.11 27.00 4.79
CA GLN A 206 11.49 27.45 5.02
C GLN A 206 11.63 28.98 5.03
N LEU A 207 10.67 29.71 4.46
CA LEU A 207 10.70 31.16 4.38
C LEU A 207 10.00 31.80 5.58
N THR A 208 8.76 31.40 5.83
CA THR A 208 7.90 31.95 6.90
C THR A 208 8.15 31.31 8.26
N GLN A 209 8.82 30.15 8.30
CA GLN A 209 9.05 29.34 9.50
C GLN A 209 7.76 28.81 10.18
N LEU A 210 6.60 29.00 9.53
CA LEU A 210 5.32 28.50 9.98
C LEU A 210 5.08 27.06 9.52
N TYR A 211 4.21 26.34 10.22
CA TYR A 211 3.78 25.02 9.77
C TYR A 211 2.88 25.13 8.54
N VAL A 212 3.16 24.31 7.53
CA VAL A 212 2.32 24.21 6.33
C VAL A 212 1.06 23.44 6.70
N PRO A 213 -0.16 23.99 6.50
CA PRO A 213 -1.39 23.29 6.83
C PRO A 213 -1.51 21.93 6.13
N ALA A 214 -2.05 20.94 6.85
CA ALA A 214 -2.26 19.61 6.29
C ALA A 214 -3.21 19.68 5.07
N ARG A 215 -2.75 19.10 3.95
CA ARG A 215 -3.54 18.97 2.73
C ARG A 215 -3.12 17.73 1.99
N PHE A 216 -3.93 16.68 2.06
CA PHE A 216 -3.61 15.37 1.49
C PHE A 216 -4.81 14.72 0.81
N VAL A 217 -4.55 13.85 -0.16
CA VAL A 217 -5.59 13.00 -0.74
C VAL A 217 -6.08 12.04 0.34
N ARG A 218 -7.38 12.10 0.67
CA ARG A 218 -8.00 11.26 1.72
C ARG A 218 -8.77 10.05 1.17
N GLN A 219 -9.15 10.10 -0.11
CA GLN A 219 -9.89 9.03 -0.75
C GLN A 219 -9.52 8.92 -2.23
N ILE A 220 -9.40 7.68 -2.72
CA ILE A 220 -9.31 7.35 -4.15
C ILE A 220 -10.23 6.17 -4.43
N ASP A 221 -11.21 6.34 -5.29
CA ASP A 221 -12.08 5.27 -5.77
C ASP A 221 -11.78 5.00 -7.25
N VAL A 222 -11.64 3.73 -7.61
CA VAL A 222 -11.49 3.26 -8.98
C VAL A 222 -12.68 2.38 -9.32
N MET A 223 -13.43 2.81 -10.34
CA MET A 223 -14.54 2.08 -10.93
C MET A 223 -14.08 1.39 -12.21
N GLN A 224 -14.63 0.21 -12.49
CA GLN A 224 -14.55 -0.50 -13.77
C GLN A 224 -15.98 -0.67 -14.32
N GLY A 225 -16.32 0.12 -15.34
CA GLY A 225 -17.73 0.37 -15.67
C GLY A 225 -18.45 0.94 -14.44
N ASP A 226 -19.55 0.29 -14.04
CA ASP A 226 -20.34 0.67 -12.85
C ASP A 226 -19.92 -0.06 -11.56
N ASN A 227 -18.90 -0.92 -11.63
CA ASN A 227 -18.45 -1.69 -10.47
C ASN A 227 -17.31 -0.97 -9.74
N LEU A 228 -17.43 -0.81 -8.42
CA LEU A 228 -16.32 -0.39 -7.59
C LEU A 228 -15.26 -1.50 -7.54
N LEU A 229 -14.09 -1.21 -8.08
CA LEU A 229 -12.97 -2.14 -8.14
C LEU A 229 -12.05 -2.00 -6.91
N LEU A 230 -11.74 -0.75 -6.57
CA LEU A 230 -10.86 -0.39 -5.46
C LEU A 230 -11.35 0.90 -4.82
N SER A 231 -11.46 0.92 -3.50
CA SER A 231 -11.56 2.17 -2.72
C SER A 231 -10.39 2.24 -1.76
N ALA A 232 -9.66 3.35 -1.77
CA ALA A 232 -8.53 3.61 -0.91
C ALA A 232 -8.83 4.81 -0.01
N LYS A 233 -9.02 4.56 1.29
CA LYS A 233 -9.01 5.61 2.31
C LYS A 233 -7.57 5.85 2.74
N LEU A 234 -7.11 7.09 2.63
CA LEU A 234 -5.71 7.45 2.80
C LEU A 234 -5.56 8.50 3.89
N ASP A 235 -4.38 8.50 4.51
CA ASP A 235 -3.96 9.53 5.45
C ASP A 235 -2.71 10.29 4.94
N PHE A 236 -2.27 11.34 5.64
CA PHE A 236 -1.07 12.10 5.29
C PHE A 236 0.23 11.30 5.37
N ALA A 237 0.20 10.09 5.96
CA ALA A 237 1.28 9.12 5.89
C ALA A 237 1.58 8.67 4.44
N VAL A 238 0.66 8.85 3.48
CA VAL A 238 0.93 8.63 2.06
C VAL A 238 1.79 9.76 1.50
N SER A 239 2.88 9.41 0.81
CA SER A 239 3.85 10.36 0.26
C SER A 239 3.26 11.36 -0.72
N GLU A 240 4.05 12.41 -1.00
CA GLU A 240 3.78 13.35 -2.09
C GLU A 240 3.53 12.61 -3.42
N ASN A 241 2.59 13.13 -4.20
CA ASN A 241 2.14 12.55 -5.44
C ASN A 241 1.66 11.10 -5.25
N PRO A 242 0.50 10.92 -4.57
CA PRO A 242 -0.07 9.62 -4.32
C PRO A 242 -0.09 8.77 -5.58
N ASN A 243 0.40 7.55 -5.40
CA ASN A 243 0.59 6.59 -6.48
C ASN A 243 0.18 5.23 -5.95
N ILE A 244 -0.85 4.65 -6.57
CA ILE A 244 -1.33 3.31 -6.22
C ILE A 244 -1.25 2.45 -7.46
N ARG A 245 -0.51 1.35 -7.37
CA ARG A 245 -0.56 0.25 -8.34
C ARG A 245 -1.45 -0.83 -7.77
N PHE A 246 -2.32 -1.38 -8.62
CA PHE A 246 -3.32 -2.37 -8.25
C PHE A 246 -3.58 -3.28 -9.46
N PHE A 247 -4.40 -4.32 -9.27
CA PHE A 247 -4.82 -5.22 -10.34
C PHE A 247 -6.29 -5.04 -10.69
N PHE A 248 -6.62 -5.39 -11.93
CA PHE A 248 -7.97 -5.53 -12.43
C PHE A 248 -8.02 -6.64 -13.48
N VAL A 249 -9.20 -7.18 -13.74
CA VAL A 249 -9.41 -8.14 -14.83
C VAL A 249 -10.26 -7.46 -15.91
N PRO A 250 -9.75 -7.22 -17.14
CA PRO A 250 -10.56 -6.67 -18.22
C PRO A 250 -11.76 -7.56 -18.51
N LYS A 251 -12.97 -6.95 -18.54
CA LYS A 251 -14.25 -7.66 -18.72
C LYS A 251 -14.72 -7.73 -20.17
N GLY A 252 -14.17 -6.87 -21.03
CA GLY A 252 -14.49 -6.80 -22.45
C GLY A 252 -13.31 -6.24 -23.25
N GLU A 253 -13.36 -6.40 -24.58
CA GLU A 253 -12.33 -5.85 -25.48
C GLU A 253 -12.23 -4.33 -25.33
N ASN A 254 -13.38 -3.68 -25.09
CA ASN A 254 -13.49 -2.29 -24.72
C ASN A 254 -14.00 -2.20 -23.29
N ASP A 255 -13.12 -1.82 -22.39
CA ASP A 255 -13.43 -1.62 -20.97
C ASP A 255 -13.06 -0.19 -20.57
N ASN A 256 -13.46 0.25 -19.38
CA ASN A 256 -13.19 1.60 -18.91
C ASN A 256 -12.91 1.60 -17.41
N LEU A 257 -11.79 2.22 -17.04
CA LEU A 257 -11.46 2.53 -15.66
C LEU A 257 -11.71 4.01 -15.40
N LYS A 258 -12.41 4.33 -14.32
CA LYS A 258 -12.59 5.71 -13.82
C LYS A 258 -12.03 5.82 -12.41
N ALA A 259 -11.00 6.64 -12.24
CA ALA A 259 -10.47 7.02 -10.94
C ALA A 259 -11.06 8.36 -10.49
N THR A 260 -11.51 8.43 -9.24
CA THR A 260 -11.96 9.64 -8.56
C THR A 260 -11.15 9.80 -7.28
N ALA A 261 -10.65 11.01 -7.01
CA ALA A 261 -9.92 11.32 -5.78
C ALA A 261 -10.50 12.54 -5.08
N ILE A 262 -10.44 12.53 -3.75
CA ILE A 262 -10.90 13.64 -2.90
C ILE A 262 -9.79 13.98 -1.92
N ASP A 263 -9.43 15.26 -1.81
CA ASP A 263 -8.47 15.75 -0.81
C ASP A 263 -9.15 16.18 0.51
N SER A 264 -8.34 16.47 1.52
CA SER A 264 -8.78 16.91 2.85
C SER A 264 -9.42 18.31 2.85
N THR A 265 -9.50 18.98 1.70
CA THR A 265 -10.25 20.24 1.48
C THR A 265 -11.52 20.01 0.65
N ASP A 266 -11.94 18.75 0.52
CA ASP A 266 -13.08 18.28 -0.28
C ASP A 266 -12.97 18.56 -1.78
N LYS A 267 -11.76 18.90 -2.26
CA LYS A 267 -11.53 19.10 -3.68
C LYS A 267 -11.52 17.74 -4.39
N LYS A 268 -12.35 17.62 -5.41
CA LYS A 268 -12.53 16.41 -6.20
C LYS A 268 -11.71 16.45 -7.50
N PHE A 269 -11.10 15.32 -7.86
CA PHE A 269 -10.35 15.11 -9.09
C PHE A 269 -10.81 13.82 -9.75
N GLU A 270 -10.86 13.78 -11.09
CA GLU A 270 -11.30 12.58 -11.81
C GLU A 270 -10.42 12.31 -13.04
N LYS A 271 -10.29 11.03 -13.40
CA LYS A 271 -9.64 10.58 -14.63
C LYS A 271 -10.24 9.27 -15.12
N SER A 272 -10.61 9.22 -16.40
CA SER A 272 -11.03 7.99 -17.07
C SER A 272 -9.95 7.49 -18.04
N LEU A 273 -9.97 6.19 -18.30
CA LEU A 273 -9.10 5.49 -19.22
C LEU A 273 -9.91 4.39 -19.92
N ALA A 274 -10.06 4.51 -21.24
CA ALA A 274 -10.47 3.39 -22.07
C ALA A 274 -9.36 2.34 -22.07
N VAL A 275 -9.74 1.08 -21.84
CA VAL A 275 -8.85 -0.07 -21.82
C VAL A 275 -9.20 -0.95 -23.01
N ILE A 276 -8.20 -1.20 -23.85
CA ILE A 276 -8.31 -2.10 -25.00
C ILE A 276 -7.61 -3.39 -24.64
N ALA A 277 -8.38 -4.46 -24.43
CA ALA A 277 -7.84 -5.76 -24.03
C ALA A 277 -7.67 -6.69 -25.23
N SER A 278 -6.56 -7.42 -25.26
CA SER A 278 -6.29 -8.42 -26.29
C SER A 278 -6.91 -9.78 -25.93
N GLN A 279 -7.36 -10.50 -26.94
CA GLN A 279 -7.84 -11.87 -26.80
C GLN A 279 -6.69 -12.81 -26.36
N PRO A 280 -6.97 -13.86 -25.58
CA PRO A 280 -6.01 -14.93 -25.35
C PRO A 280 -5.66 -15.59 -26.70
N THR A 281 -4.38 -15.70 -27.04
CA THR A 281 -3.97 -16.50 -28.19
C THR A 281 -4.43 -17.94 -28.00
N ALA A 282 -5.27 -18.44 -28.91
CA ALA A 282 -5.64 -19.85 -28.93
C ALA A 282 -4.36 -20.67 -29.02
N LYS A 283 -4.12 -21.57 -28.06
CA LYS A 283 -3.09 -22.59 -28.23
C LYS A 283 -3.54 -23.47 -29.40
N ASN A 284 -2.90 -23.32 -30.54
CA ASN A 284 -2.96 -24.32 -31.60
C ASN A 284 -2.39 -25.61 -31.03
N ASN A 285 -3.26 -26.53 -30.61
CA ASN A 285 -2.88 -27.91 -30.37
C ASN A 285 -2.68 -28.56 -31.75
N PHE A 286 -1.43 -28.66 -32.17
CA PHE A 286 -1.00 -29.62 -33.20
C PHE A 286 -0.47 -30.87 -32.52
#